data_AF-A0A3S4EF55-F1
#
_entry.id   AF-A0A3S4EF55-F1
#
_cell.length_a   1.000
_cell.length_b   1.000
_cell.length_c   1.000
_cell.angle_alpha   90.00
_cell.angle_beta   90.00
_cell.angle_gamma   90.00
#
_symmetry.space_group_name_H-M   'P 1'
#
loop_
_entity.id
_entity.type
_entity.pdbx_description
1 polymer ?
#
loop_
_entity_poly.entity_id
_entity_poly.type
_entity_poly.pdbx_seq_one_letter_code
_entity_poly.pdbx_strand_id
1 'polypeptide(L)'
;MTWGEQTDVPESADWYNSSYIIAWGSNVPQTRTPDAHFFTEVRYKGTKTVAVTPDYAEVAKLCDHWLNPKQGTDSAMALAMGHVMLKEFHLDRQVGYFRDYLRRYTDMPMLVLLEPREAGHYAAGRMLRASDLVDALGQDNNPEWKTIALDRHTGQLVAPQGSIGFRWGRAGQMES
;
A
#
# COMPACT_ATOMS: atom_id res chain seq x y z
N MET A 1 1.70 -5.68 9.37
CA MET A 1 2.99 -5.25 8.77
C MET A 1 2.88 -5.46 7.27
N THR A 2 3.20 -4.44 6.47
CA THR A 2 2.97 -4.44 5.01
C THR A 2 4.21 -4.88 4.22
N TRP A 3 5.41 -4.40 4.59
CA TRP A 3 6.63 -4.58 3.77
C TRP A 3 7.65 -5.58 4.32
N GLY A 4 7.43 -6.14 5.50
CA GLY A 4 8.45 -6.99 6.17
C GLY A 4 9.70 -6.21 6.59
N GLU A 5 9.61 -4.89 6.68
CA GLU A 5 10.67 -3.95 7.09
C GLU A 5 10.30 -3.32 8.44
N GLN A 6 11.29 -3.03 9.29
CA GLN A 6 11.06 -2.45 10.62
C GLN A 6 10.53 -1.02 10.49
N THR A 7 11.31 -0.13 9.87
CA THR A 7 10.94 1.24 9.55
C THR A 7 11.99 1.78 8.58
N ASP A 8 11.55 2.16 7.38
CA ASP A 8 12.32 2.97 6.44
C ASP A 8 11.41 4.07 5.90
N VAL A 9 11.90 5.31 5.86
CA VAL A 9 11.09 6.50 5.56
C VAL A 9 11.91 7.51 4.76
N PRO A 10 11.28 8.28 3.86
CA PRO A 10 11.98 9.34 3.13
C PRO A 10 12.51 10.41 4.09
N GLU A 11 13.66 10.99 3.75
CA GLU A 11 14.25 12.10 4.48
C GLU A 11 13.39 13.37 4.41
N SER A 12 13.64 14.33 5.31
CA SER A 12 12.89 15.59 5.34
C SER A 12 13.09 16.47 4.11
N ALA A 13 14.27 16.40 3.48
CA ALA A 13 14.53 17.09 2.21
C ALA A 13 13.60 16.60 1.09
N ASP A 14 13.19 15.34 1.11
CA ASP A 14 12.29 14.78 0.09
C ASP A 14 10.86 15.32 0.19
N TRP A 15 10.48 15.92 1.33
CA TRP A 15 9.19 16.62 1.44
C TRP A 15 9.08 17.74 0.40
N TYR A 16 10.21 18.34 0.02
CA TYR A 16 10.26 19.40 -0.98
C TYR A 16 9.93 18.91 -2.41
N ASN A 17 10.01 17.61 -2.66
CA ASN A 17 9.69 16.99 -3.94
C ASN A 17 8.19 16.70 -4.12
N SER A 18 7.43 16.65 -3.02
CA SER A 18 5.98 16.41 -3.08
C SER A 18 5.19 17.65 -3.48
N SER A 19 4.14 17.46 -4.28
CA SER A 19 3.13 18.50 -4.60
C SER A 19 1.89 18.46 -3.70
N TYR A 20 1.75 17.45 -2.85
CA TYR A 20 0.63 17.31 -1.92
C TYR A 20 1.06 16.55 -0.65
N ILE A 21 0.86 17.15 0.53
CA ILE A 21 1.27 16.55 1.81
C ILE A 21 0.12 16.58 2.81
N ILE A 22 -0.10 15.45 3.49
CA ILE A 22 -1.04 15.34 4.61
C ILE A 22 -0.23 15.08 5.88
N ALA A 23 -0.22 16.04 6.80
CA ALA A 23 0.32 15.89 8.14
C ALA A 23 -0.73 15.23 9.05
N TRP A 24 -0.70 13.91 9.14
CA TRP A 24 -1.68 13.13 9.89
C TRP A 24 -1.12 12.69 11.25
N GLY A 25 -1.71 13.21 12.34
CA GLY A 25 -1.29 12.85 13.70
C GLY A 25 0.16 13.22 14.04
N SER A 26 0.77 14.11 13.25
CA SER A 26 2.19 14.50 13.39
C SER A 26 2.27 16.02 13.58
N ASN A 27 2.68 16.44 14.77
CA ASN A 27 2.84 17.87 15.07
C ASN A 27 4.23 18.37 14.66
N VAL A 28 4.46 18.44 13.35
CA VAL A 28 5.74 18.76 12.70
C VAL A 28 6.52 19.92 13.36
N PRO A 29 5.94 21.12 13.57
CA PRO A 29 6.71 22.24 14.14
C PRO A 29 7.20 21.99 15.58
N GLN A 30 6.44 21.21 16.37
CA GLN A 30 6.77 20.94 17.77
C GLN A 30 7.70 19.73 17.94
N THR A 31 7.49 18.67 17.17
CA THR A 31 8.20 17.38 17.35
C THR A 31 9.28 17.13 16.30
N ARG A 32 9.32 17.93 15.23
CA ARG A 32 10.32 17.90 14.15
C ARG A 32 10.79 19.32 13.80
N THR A 33 10.97 20.14 14.83
CA THR A 33 11.41 21.55 14.70
C THR A 33 12.58 21.77 13.74
N PRO A 34 13.68 20.97 13.75
CA PRO A 34 14.78 21.20 12.81
C PRO A 34 14.41 20.97 11.34
N ASP A 35 13.40 20.15 11.05
CA ASP A 35 12.97 19.82 9.68
C ASP A 35 11.74 20.62 9.24
N ALA A 36 11.07 21.33 10.16
CA ALA A 36 9.79 21.99 9.91
C ALA A 36 9.88 23.04 8.79
N HIS A 37 11.06 23.61 8.55
CA HIS A 37 11.28 24.57 7.48
C HIS A 37 10.97 23.96 6.10
N PHE A 38 11.36 22.70 5.83
CA PHE A 38 11.05 22.01 4.56
C PHE A 38 9.54 21.95 4.31
N PHE A 39 8.74 21.68 5.35
CA PHE A 39 7.29 21.63 5.26
C PHE A 39 6.67 23.01 5.00
N THR A 40 7.22 24.08 5.57
CA THR A 40 6.73 25.44 5.32
C THR A 40 7.17 25.99 3.98
N GLU A 41 8.40 25.71 3.55
CA GLU A 41 9.02 26.24 2.35
C GLU A 41 8.46 25.59 1.09
N VAL A 42 8.16 24.28 1.13
CA VAL A 42 7.55 23.59 -0.01
C VAL A 42 6.20 24.20 -0.42
N ARG A 43 5.50 24.85 0.52
CA ARG A 43 4.26 25.58 0.21
C ARG A 43 4.49 26.75 -0.73
N TYR A 44 5.65 27.41 -0.67
CA TYR A 44 6.02 28.45 -1.64
C TYR A 44 6.25 27.91 -3.05
N LYS A 45 6.55 26.60 -3.18
CA LYS A 45 6.61 25.88 -4.46
C LYS A 45 5.20 25.52 -5.01
N GLY A 46 4.14 25.84 -4.27
CA GLY A 46 2.75 25.55 -4.65
C GLY A 46 2.21 24.23 -4.11
N THR A 47 2.95 23.55 -3.22
CA THR A 47 2.51 22.31 -2.58
C THR A 47 1.40 22.56 -1.59
N LYS A 48 0.30 21.81 -1.73
CA LYS A 48 -0.84 21.88 -0.83
C LYS A 48 -0.60 21.04 0.42
N THR A 49 -0.92 21.59 1.59
CA THR A 49 -0.74 20.94 2.88
C THR A 49 -2.06 20.81 3.66
N VAL A 50 -2.28 19.65 4.27
CA VAL A 50 -3.47 19.37 5.09
C VAL A 50 -3.04 18.84 6.46
N ALA A 51 -3.59 19.40 7.53
CA ALA A 51 -3.43 18.87 8.89
C ALA A 51 -4.62 17.98 9.25
N VAL A 52 -4.34 16.78 9.75
CA VAL A 52 -5.34 15.89 10.35
C VAL A 52 -4.99 15.65 11.80
N THR A 53 -5.62 16.42 12.69
CA THR A 53 -5.40 16.39 14.15
C THR A 53 -6.72 16.64 14.88
N PRO A 54 -7.02 15.92 15.98
CA PRO A 54 -8.28 16.08 16.71
C PRO A 54 -8.42 17.46 17.37
N ASP A 55 -7.29 18.05 17.78
CA ASP A 55 -7.16 19.41 18.32
C ASP A 55 -6.51 20.36 17.32
N TYR A 56 -6.56 21.65 17.60
CA TYR A 56 -5.91 22.70 16.79
C TYR A 56 -4.42 22.80 17.12
N ALA A 57 -3.68 21.74 16.79
CA ALA A 57 -2.23 21.63 17.02
C ALA A 57 -1.44 22.65 16.18
N GLU A 58 -0.18 22.90 16.55
CA GLU A 58 0.68 23.87 15.85
C GLU A 58 0.81 23.60 14.34
N VAL A 59 0.83 22.33 13.92
CA VAL A 59 0.86 21.95 12.49
C VAL A 59 -0.36 22.47 11.71
N ALA A 60 -1.53 22.62 12.34
CA ALA A 60 -2.71 23.15 11.69
C ALA A 60 -2.52 24.61 11.23
N LYS A 61 -1.73 25.39 11.98
CA LYS A 61 -1.36 26.77 11.61
C LYS A 61 -0.55 26.82 10.30
N LEU A 62 0.17 25.75 9.96
CA LEU A 62 1.05 25.68 8.80
C LEU A 62 0.35 25.07 7.56
N CYS A 63 -0.89 24.62 7.69
CA CYS A 63 -1.61 23.91 6.65
C CYS A 63 -2.71 24.75 5.99
N ASP A 64 -3.06 24.41 4.74
CA ASP A 64 -4.12 25.08 3.99
C ASP A 64 -5.52 24.63 4.45
N HIS A 65 -5.63 23.39 4.93
CA HIS A 65 -6.84 22.86 5.55
C HIS A 65 -6.53 22.14 6.85
N TRP A 66 -7.48 22.24 7.79
CA TRP A 66 -7.49 21.45 9.02
C TRP A 66 -8.73 20.56 9.03
N LEU A 67 -8.51 19.26 9.22
CA LEU A 67 -9.53 18.25 9.42
C LEU A 67 -9.39 17.68 10.83
N ASN A 68 -10.49 17.65 11.57
CA ASN A 68 -10.50 17.32 13.00
C ASN A 68 -11.36 16.08 13.30
N PRO A 69 -10.97 14.89 12.84
CA PRO A 69 -11.68 13.66 13.18
C PRO A 69 -11.61 13.41 14.69
N LYS A 70 -12.58 12.65 15.20
CA LYS A 70 -12.51 12.14 16.58
C LYS A 70 -11.24 11.30 16.73
N GLN A 71 -10.49 11.49 17.82
CA GLN A 71 -9.23 10.78 18.02
C GLN A 71 -9.43 9.25 17.98
N GLY A 72 -8.56 8.54 17.24
CA GLY A 72 -8.65 7.09 17.09
C GLY A 72 -9.67 6.63 16.05
N THR A 73 -10.35 7.55 15.35
CA THR A 73 -11.29 7.22 14.24
C THR A 73 -10.69 7.50 12.86
N ASP A 74 -9.40 7.81 12.81
CA ASP A 74 -8.64 8.16 11.61
C ASP A 74 -8.72 7.09 10.51
N SER A 75 -8.77 5.81 10.90
CA SER A 75 -8.92 4.69 9.95
C SER A 75 -10.23 4.73 9.18
N ALA A 76 -11.33 5.21 9.78
CA ALA A 76 -12.61 5.35 9.09
C ALA A 76 -12.52 6.41 7.98
N MET A 77 -11.84 7.53 8.24
CA MET A 77 -11.57 8.55 7.24
C MET A 77 -10.65 8.01 6.14
N ALA A 78 -9.58 7.29 6.49
CA ALA A 78 -8.68 6.68 5.51
C ALA A 78 -9.39 5.66 4.60
N LEU A 79 -10.30 4.84 5.16
CA LEU A 79 -11.12 3.90 4.39
C LEU A 79 -12.07 4.61 3.44
N ALA A 80 -12.70 5.72 3.87
CA ALA A 80 -13.55 6.53 3.00
C ALA A 80 -12.76 7.19 1.86
N MET A 81 -11.55 7.71 2.15
CA MET A 81 -10.65 8.23 1.12
C MET A 81 -10.25 7.13 0.12
N GLY A 82 -9.85 5.95 0.61
CA GLY A 82 -9.51 4.80 -0.21
C GLY A 82 -10.68 4.33 -1.10
N HIS A 83 -11.92 4.37 -0.57
CA HIS A 83 -13.11 4.07 -1.34
C HIS A 83 -13.26 4.98 -2.56
N VAL A 84 -13.16 6.30 -2.36
CA VAL A 84 -13.27 7.28 -3.46
C VAL A 84 -12.12 7.10 -4.45
N MET A 85 -10.89 6.90 -3.96
CA MET A 85 -9.72 6.66 -4.83
C MET A 85 -9.91 5.42 -5.73
N LEU A 86 -10.38 4.30 -5.17
CA LEU A 86 -10.65 3.08 -5.93
C LEU A 86 -11.82 3.27 -6.90
N LYS A 87 -12.92 3.87 -6.44
CA LYS A 87 -14.10 4.12 -7.26
C LYS A 87 -13.77 5.01 -8.46
N GLU A 88 -13.17 6.16 -8.22
CA GLU A 88 -12.93 7.15 -9.27
C GLU A 88 -11.71 6.82 -10.12
N PHE A 89 -10.61 6.31 -9.56
CA PHE A 89 -9.33 6.18 -10.28
C PHE A 89 -8.92 4.75 -10.66
N HIS A 90 -9.69 3.75 -10.23
CA HIS A 90 -9.48 2.35 -10.63
C HIS A 90 -10.68 1.72 -11.34
N LEU A 91 -11.90 2.15 -11.02
CA LEU A 91 -13.12 1.65 -11.66
C LEU A 91 -13.61 2.60 -12.76
N ASP A 92 -14.04 3.81 -12.38
CA ASP A 92 -14.71 4.74 -13.30
C ASP A 92 -13.73 5.35 -14.31
N ARG A 93 -12.59 5.87 -13.82
CA ARG A 93 -11.46 6.30 -14.65
C ARG A 93 -10.27 5.40 -14.37
N GLN A 94 -9.90 4.53 -15.32
CA GLN A 94 -8.74 3.66 -15.16
C GLN A 94 -7.44 4.43 -15.40
N VAL A 95 -6.80 4.91 -14.33
CA VAL A 95 -5.52 5.63 -14.43
C VAL A 95 -4.36 4.65 -14.65
N GLY A 96 -3.67 4.77 -15.79
CA GLY A 96 -2.62 3.82 -16.20
C GLY A 96 -1.50 3.66 -15.19
N TYR A 97 -1.00 4.77 -14.63
CA TYR A 97 0.06 4.76 -13.61
C TYR A 97 -0.35 3.96 -12.36
N PHE A 98 -1.52 4.23 -11.78
CA PHE A 98 -1.97 3.53 -10.57
C PHE A 98 -2.25 2.05 -10.82
N ARG A 99 -2.87 1.72 -11.96
CA ARG A 99 -3.18 0.33 -12.30
C ARG A 99 -1.92 -0.50 -12.50
N ASP A 100 -0.92 0.05 -13.17
CA ASP A 100 0.34 -0.64 -13.40
C ASP A 100 1.16 -0.78 -12.12
N TYR A 101 1.16 0.25 -11.27
CA TYR A 101 1.79 0.20 -9.95
C TYR A 101 1.21 -0.94 -9.09
N LEU A 102 -0.13 -0.98 -8.91
CA LEU A 102 -0.77 -2.02 -8.11
C LEU A 102 -0.54 -3.42 -8.68
N ARG A 103 -0.53 -3.56 -10.00
CA ARG A 103 -0.28 -4.85 -10.65
C ARG A 103 1.14 -5.40 -10.38
N ARG A 104 2.15 -4.53 -10.33
CA ARG A 104 3.56 -4.95 -10.24
C ARG A 104 4.10 -4.97 -8.82
N TYR A 105 3.67 -4.05 -7.97
CA TYR A 105 4.29 -3.79 -6.67
C TYR A 105 3.38 -4.12 -5.47
N THR A 106 2.23 -4.77 -5.71
CA THR A 106 1.35 -5.23 -4.62
C THR A 106 0.93 -6.68 -4.83
N ASP A 107 0.35 -7.27 -3.79
CA ASP A 107 -0.23 -8.60 -3.80
C ASP A 107 -1.68 -8.63 -4.32
N MET A 108 -2.24 -7.51 -4.80
CA MET A 108 -3.59 -7.46 -5.37
C MET A 108 -3.88 -8.48 -6.50
N PRO A 109 -2.94 -8.85 -7.40
CA PRO A 109 -3.21 -9.87 -8.41
C PRO A 109 -3.13 -11.31 -7.88
N MET A 110 -2.73 -11.52 -6.63
CA MET A 110 -2.55 -12.86 -6.05
C MET A 110 -3.90 -13.49 -5.68
N LEU A 111 -4.01 -14.81 -5.86
CA LEU A 111 -5.24 -15.56 -5.63
C LEU A 111 -5.38 -15.99 -4.17
N VAL A 112 -6.61 -15.91 -3.65
CA VAL A 112 -6.98 -16.31 -2.29
C VAL A 112 -7.99 -17.46 -2.36
N LEU A 113 -7.80 -18.48 -1.52
CA LEU A 113 -8.73 -19.59 -1.39
C LEU A 113 -9.97 -19.15 -0.59
N LEU A 114 -11.15 -19.59 -1.04
CA LEU A 114 -12.41 -19.34 -0.34
C LEU A 114 -12.80 -20.56 0.50
N GLU A 115 -13.05 -20.33 1.78
CA GLU A 115 -13.50 -21.35 2.72
C GLU A 115 -15.02 -21.32 2.85
N PRO A 116 -15.72 -22.44 2.65
CA PRO A 116 -17.16 -22.50 2.83
C PRO A 116 -17.53 -22.22 4.30
N ARG A 117 -18.61 -21.46 4.48
CA ARG A 117 -19.22 -21.11 5.77
C ARG A 117 -20.69 -21.54 5.78
N GLU A 118 -21.32 -21.41 6.94
CA GLU A 118 -22.73 -21.70 7.10
C GLU A 118 -23.60 -20.87 6.14
N ALA A 119 -24.81 -21.35 5.88
CA ALA A 119 -25.80 -20.69 5.02
C ALA A 119 -25.32 -20.38 3.59
N GLY A 120 -24.34 -21.12 3.07
CA GLY A 120 -23.86 -20.98 1.68
C GLY A 120 -22.94 -19.78 1.46
N HIS A 121 -22.44 -19.16 2.52
CA HIS A 121 -21.45 -18.09 2.45
C HIS A 121 -20.02 -18.61 2.33
N TYR A 122 -19.09 -17.73 1.98
CA TYR A 122 -17.66 -18.02 1.94
C TYR A 122 -16.88 -16.97 2.73
N ALA A 123 -15.76 -17.38 3.33
CA ALA A 123 -14.78 -16.47 3.92
C ALA A 123 -13.46 -16.55 3.13
N ALA A 124 -12.72 -15.44 3.07
CA ALA A 124 -11.37 -15.45 2.54
C ALA A 124 -10.46 -16.25 3.49
N GLY A 125 -9.87 -17.33 2.98
CA GLY A 125 -8.87 -18.14 3.67
C GLY A 125 -7.45 -17.67 3.35
N ARG A 126 -6.51 -18.61 3.29
CA ARG A 126 -5.12 -18.33 2.90
C ARG A 126 -4.96 -18.06 1.40
N MET A 127 -3.85 -17.42 1.03
CA MET A 127 -3.42 -17.33 -0.36
C MET A 127 -3.17 -18.71 -0.98
N LEU A 128 -3.51 -18.85 -2.26
CA LEU A 128 -3.20 -20.03 -3.06
C LEU A 128 -1.68 -20.13 -3.23
N ARG A 129 -1.14 -21.33 -3.01
CA ARG A 129 0.28 -21.64 -3.12
C ARG A 129 0.55 -22.56 -4.29
N ALA A 130 1.76 -22.54 -4.82
CA ALA A 130 2.15 -23.45 -5.89
C ALA A 130 1.94 -24.92 -5.50
N SER A 131 2.21 -25.27 -4.23
CA SER A 131 2.01 -26.63 -3.68
C SER A 131 0.56 -27.13 -3.71
N ASP A 132 -0.42 -26.24 -3.89
CA ASP A 132 -1.83 -26.61 -3.95
C ASP A 132 -2.27 -27.08 -5.34
N LEU A 133 -1.42 -26.87 -6.35
CA LEU A 133 -1.70 -27.19 -7.74
C LEU A 133 -1.02 -28.50 -8.15
N VAL A 134 -1.56 -29.13 -9.19
CA VAL A 134 -0.96 -30.31 -9.81
C VAL A 134 0.47 -29.98 -10.25
N ASP A 135 1.39 -30.91 -10.00
CA ASP A 135 2.84 -30.79 -10.27
C ASP A 135 3.49 -29.54 -9.65
N ALA A 136 2.87 -28.98 -8.61
CA ALA A 136 3.33 -27.76 -7.92
C ALA A 136 3.62 -26.57 -8.87
N LEU A 137 2.95 -26.52 -10.02
CA LEU A 137 3.23 -25.56 -11.10
C LEU A 137 4.71 -25.56 -11.57
N GLY A 138 5.36 -26.72 -11.53
CA GLY A 138 6.78 -26.89 -11.88
C GLY A 138 7.75 -26.28 -10.86
N GLN A 139 7.30 -26.02 -9.62
CA GLN A 139 8.13 -25.44 -8.56
C GLN A 139 8.65 -26.53 -7.60
N ASP A 140 9.90 -26.96 -7.80
CA ASP A 140 10.50 -28.00 -6.93
C ASP A 140 10.97 -27.46 -5.56
N ASN A 141 11.36 -26.19 -5.50
CA ASN A 141 11.90 -25.55 -4.29
C ASN A 141 10.86 -24.64 -3.62
N ASN A 142 10.57 -24.90 -2.34
CA ASN A 142 9.61 -24.17 -1.50
C ASN A 142 8.28 -23.81 -2.18
N PRO A 143 7.59 -24.76 -2.86
CA PRO A 143 6.32 -24.48 -3.53
C PRO A 143 5.22 -23.96 -2.58
N GLU A 144 5.26 -24.33 -1.31
CA GLU A 144 4.34 -23.89 -0.26
C GLU A 144 4.49 -22.41 0.12
N TRP A 145 5.60 -21.77 -0.28
CA TRP A 145 5.91 -20.36 0.00
C TRP A 145 5.77 -19.45 -1.22
N LYS A 146 5.30 -19.98 -2.36
CA LYS A 146 5.14 -19.24 -3.62
C LYS A 146 3.68 -18.96 -3.91
N THR A 147 3.31 -17.67 -4.02
CA THR A 147 1.93 -17.23 -4.30
C THR A 147 1.60 -17.33 -5.78
N ILE A 148 0.32 -17.57 -6.10
CA ILE A 148 -0.16 -17.77 -7.47
C ILE A 148 -1.02 -16.58 -7.93
N ALA A 149 -0.88 -16.20 -9.19
CA ALA A 149 -1.68 -15.20 -9.89
C ALA A 149 -2.22 -15.77 -11.21
N LEU A 150 -3.13 -15.03 -11.85
CA LEU A 150 -3.64 -15.33 -13.18
C LEU A 150 -2.99 -14.40 -14.21
N ASP A 151 -2.31 -14.96 -15.22
CA ASP A 151 -1.83 -14.19 -16.36
C ASP A 151 -3.00 -13.82 -17.27
N ARG A 152 -3.21 -12.52 -17.48
CA ARG A 152 -4.30 -12.01 -18.34
C ARG A 152 -4.10 -12.34 -19.82
N HIS A 153 -2.85 -12.44 -20.28
CA HIS A 153 -2.57 -12.66 -21.71
C HIS A 153 -2.82 -14.11 -22.12
N THR A 154 -2.46 -15.05 -21.26
CA THR A 154 -2.59 -16.49 -21.53
C THR A 154 -3.82 -17.12 -20.86
N GLY A 155 -4.38 -16.47 -19.83
CA GLY A 155 -5.44 -17.05 -19.00
C GLY A 155 -4.96 -18.18 -18.08
N GLN A 156 -3.65 -18.36 -17.93
CA GLN A 156 -3.06 -19.46 -17.17
C GLN A 156 -2.68 -19.03 -15.75
N LEU A 157 -2.66 -20.01 -14.85
CA LEU A 157 -2.11 -19.84 -13.50
C LEU A 157 -0.59 -19.75 -13.59
N VAL A 158 -0.02 -18.79 -12.88
CA VAL A 158 1.42 -18.53 -12.85
C VAL A 158 1.89 -18.28 -11.43
N ALA A 159 3.15 -18.61 -11.14
CA ALA A 159 3.83 -18.25 -9.89
C ALA A 159 4.77 -17.07 -10.18
N PRO A 160 4.37 -15.81 -9.89
CA PRO A 160 5.23 -14.65 -10.14
C PRO A 160 6.51 -14.71 -9.30
N GLN A 161 7.61 -14.22 -9.86
CA GLN A 161 8.88 -14.06 -9.13
C GLN A 161 8.72 -13.07 -7.95
N GLY A 162 9.60 -13.18 -6.96
CA GLY A 162 9.64 -12.28 -5.80
C GLY A 162 8.90 -12.77 -4.54
N SER A 163 8.06 -13.80 -4.62
CA SER A 163 7.50 -14.43 -3.41
C SER A 163 8.60 -15.07 -2.55
N ILE A 164 8.38 -15.17 -1.22
CA ILE A 164 9.43 -15.54 -0.26
C ILE A 164 10.07 -16.91 -0.52
N GLY A 165 9.34 -17.84 -1.15
CA GLY A 165 9.87 -19.15 -1.57
C GLY A 165 10.96 -19.09 -2.65
N PHE A 166 11.17 -17.94 -3.30
CA PHE A 166 12.30 -17.71 -4.23
C PHE A 166 13.55 -17.17 -3.53
N ARG A 167 13.47 -16.76 -2.26
CA ARG A 167 14.59 -16.13 -1.54
C ARG A 167 15.67 -17.12 -1.11
N TRP A 168 15.29 -18.36 -0.81
CA TRP A 168 16.17 -19.38 -0.23
C TRP A 168 16.17 -20.66 -1.08
N GLY A 169 17.22 -21.49 -0.97
CA GLY A 169 17.29 -22.82 -1.61
C GLY A 169 17.74 -22.84 -3.09
N ARG A 170 17.47 -21.81 -3.89
CA ARG A 170 17.96 -21.70 -5.28
C ARG A 170 18.34 -20.24 -5.59
N ALA A 171 19.58 -20.00 -6.00
CA ALA A 171 20.07 -18.64 -6.28
C ALA A 171 19.50 -18.07 -7.59
N GLY A 172 19.16 -16.78 -7.61
CA GLY A 172 18.94 -16.01 -8.86
C GLY A 172 17.50 -15.84 -9.36
N GLN A 173 16.46 -16.15 -8.56
CA GLN A 173 15.04 -15.97 -8.96
C GLN A 173 14.30 -14.89 -8.16
N MET A 174 15.04 -14.05 -7.42
CA MET A 174 14.49 -13.05 -6.49
C MET A 174 14.30 -11.67 -7.14
N GLU A 175 14.67 -11.47 -8.40
CA GLU A 175 14.60 -10.15 -9.04
C GLU A 175 13.30 -9.94 -9.81
N SER A 176 12.61 -8.84 -9.49
CA SER A 176 11.54 -8.21 -10.28
C SER A 176 11.70 -6.70 -10.24
#